data_AF-A0A354IR20-F1
#
_entry.id   AF-A0A354IR20-F1
#
_cell.length_a   1.000
_cell.length_b   1.000
_cell.length_c   1.000
_cell.angle_alpha   90.00
_cell.angle_beta   90.00
_cell.angle_gamma   90.00
#
_symmetry.space_group_name_H-M   'P 1'
#
loop_
_entity.id
_entity.type
_entity.pdbx_description
1 polymer ?
#
loop_
_entity_poly.entity_id
_entity_poly.type
_entity_poly.pdbx_seq_one_letter_code
_entity_poly.pdbx_strand_id
1 'polypeptide(L)'
;MPPACPPNSSCAPGIPPTLPPAPPGTCGPGNGGSTCGAEGPASADTSGGLNIGAGNPINIINGNKYQRETDMAALPGTLGLEIVRHYNSTFSRPNHSTNLVGRGWKLSYETQLHVTGSAFQVIQADGARIIFERDPNNPALCASRNPADGHLTEVQTGRGKEYVWRWTNGRELSFDAKGKLVQILAP
;
A
#
# COMPACT_ATOMS: atom_id res chain seq x y z
N MET A 1 33.53 -21.67 -16.76
CA MET A 1 32.28 -21.04 -17.21
C MET A 1 31.26 -21.20 -16.09
N PRO A 2 30.72 -20.11 -15.51
CA PRO A 2 29.67 -20.23 -14.49
C PRO A 2 28.37 -20.72 -15.15
N PRO A 3 27.53 -21.52 -14.45
CA PRO A 3 26.29 -22.04 -15.02
C PRO A 3 25.30 -20.90 -15.28
N ALA A 4 24.67 -20.94 -16.46
CA ALA A 4 23.60 -20.00 -16.81
C ALA A 4 22.37 -20.27 -15.95
N CYS A 5 21.88 -19.23 -15.26
CA CYS A 5 20.61 -19.29 -14.53
C CYS A 5 19.45 -19.47 -15.54
N PRO A 6 18.46 -20.33 -15.26
CA PRO A 6 17.25 -20.42 -16.07
C PRO A 6 16.52 -19.07 -16.08
N PRO A 7 15.80 -18.72 -17.16
CA PRO A 7 14.90 -17.58 -17.12
C PRO A 7 13.89 -17.85 -15.98
N ASN A 8 13.74 -16.88 -15.08
CA ASN A 8 12.81 -16.85 -13.93
C ASN A 8 13.38 -17.23 -12.54
N SER A 9 14.70 -17.33 -12.36
CA SER A 9 15.32 -17.48 -11.02
C SER A 9 16.20 -16.28 -10.68
N SER A 10 16.05 -15.68 -9.49
CA SER A 10 16.99 -14.67 -9.01
C SER A 10 18.25 -15.35 -8.48
N CYS A 11 19.40 -14.90 -8.96
CA CYS A 11 20.70 -15.41 -8.55
C CYS A 11 21.30 -14.40 -7.57
N ALA A 12 20.90 -14.49 -6.29
CA ALA A 12 21.50 -13.72 -5.21
C ALA A 12 22.58 -14.58 -4.51
N PRO A 13 23.85 -14.13 -4.46
CA PRO A 13 24.89 -14.80 -3.70
C PRO A 13 24.84 -14.36 -2.22
N GLY A 14 24.84 -15.34 -1.31
CA GLY A 14 25.18 -15.16 0.10
C GLY A 14 24.00 -14.88 1.04
N ILE A 15 23.77 -15.81 1.96
CA ILE A 15 22.84 -15.71 3.09
C ILE A 15 23.27 -14.57 4.05
N PRO A 16 22.39 -13.62 4.42
CA PRO A 16 22.49 -12.87 5.67
C PRO A 16 21.54 -13.44 6.74
N PRO A 17 21.74 -13.13 8.03
CA PRO A 17 21.16 -13.87 9.14
C PRO A 17 19.64 -13.84 9.10
N THR A 18 19.05 -15.00 9.41
CA THR A 18 17.61 -15.23 9.53
C THR A 18 17.01 -14.24 10.53
N LEU A 19 16.46 -13.14 10.02
CA LEU A 19 15.36 -12.47 10.72
C LEU A 19 14.29 -13.54 10.96
N PRO A 20 13.73 -13.65 12.18
CA PRO A 20 12.64 -14.57 12.42
C PRO A 20 11.56 -14.31 11.37
N PRO A 21 10.93 -15.37 10.81
CA PRO A 21 9.84 -15.18 9.87
C PRO A 21 8.84 -14.25 10.55
N ALA A 22 8.51 -13.14 9.87
CA ALA A 22 7.39 -12.31 10.27
C ALA A 22 6.21 -13.25 10.57
N PRO A 23 5.49 -13.06 11.69
CA PRO A 23 4.35 -13.91 12.01
C PRO A 23 3.47 -13.98 10.76
N PRO A 24 2.92 -15.16 10.40
CA PRO A 24 2.18 -15.31 9.16
C PRO A 24 1.02 -14.31 9.18
N GLY A 25 1.21 -13.18 8.51
CA GLY A 25 0.16 -12.22 8.25
C GLY A 25 -0.94 -12.99 7.57
N THR A 26 -2.13 -12.96 8.14
CA THR A 26 -3.30 -13.70 7.66
C THR A 26 -3.57 -13.33 6.22
N CYS A 27 -3.17 -14.19 5.28
CA CYS A 27 -3.28 -13.86 3.87
C CYS A 27 -4.75 -13.89 3.46
N GLY A 28 -5.29 -12.77 2.98
CA GLY A 28 -6.68 -12.65 2.53
C GLY A 28 -6.84 -11.95 1.18
N PRO A 29 -8.03 -12.05 0.56
CA PRO A 29 -8.37 -11.25 -0.61
C PRO A 29 -8.37 -9.77 -0.24
N GLY A 30 -7.25 -9.08 -0.45
CA GLY A 30 -7.27 -7.62 -0.54
C GLY A 30 -8.14 -7.20 -1.71
N ASN A 31 -8.90 -6.10 -1.56
CA ASN A 31 -9.63 -5.44 -2.65
C ASN A 31 -8.63 -4.78 -3.64
N GLY A 32 -7.89 -5.62 -4.35
CA GLY A 32 -6.80 -5.24 -5.25
C GLY A 32 -5.41 -5.27 -4.62
N GLY A 33 -5.26 -5.32 -3.29
CA GLY A 33 -3.97 -5.27 -2.57
C GLY A 33 -3.21 -6.60 -2.48
N SER A 34 -2.18 -6.65 -1.63
CA SER A 34 -1.43 -7.86 -1.36
C SER A 34 -2.34 -8.97 -0.82
N THR A 35 -2.06 -10.23 -1.18
CA THR A 35 -2.73 -11.37 -0.55
C THR A 35 -2.27 -11.56 0.88
N CYS A 36 -1.08 -11.12 1.28
CA CYS A 36 -0.61 -11.14 2.66
C CYS A 36 -0.21 -9.71 3.00
N GLY A 37 -1.10 -8.98 3.67
CA GLY A 37 -0.84 -7.59 4.02
C GLY A 37 0.43 -7.46 4.85
N ALA A 38 1.23 -6.45 4.53
CA ALA A 38 2.39 -6.07 5.30
C ALA A 38 2.32 -4.56 5.49
N GLU A 39 2.35 -4.11 6.74
CA GLU A 39 2.44 -2.68 7.02
C GLU A 39 3.71 -2.10 6.38
N GLY A 40 3.56 -0.93 5.78
CA GLY A 40 4.64 -0.12 5.23
C GLY A 40 4.52 1.32 5.74
N PRO A 41 5.50 2.19 5.43
CA PRO A 41 5.53 3.57 5.94
C PRO A 41 4.29 4.36 5.55
N ALA A 42 3.72 4.11 4.38
CA ALA A 42 2.46 4.71 3.91
C ALA A 42 1.36 3.69 3.58
N SER A 43 1.47 2.47 4.11
CA SER A 43 0.49 1.41 3.90
C SER A 43 0.09 0.75 5.23
N ALA A 44 -1.11 1.04 5.74
CA ALA A 44 -1.73 0.27 6.81
C ALA A 44 -2.00 -1.18 6.37
N ASP A 45 -1.98 -2.11 7.32
CA ASP A 45 -2.36 -3.50 7.05
C ASP A 45 -3.87 -3.60 6.85
N THR A 46 -4.28 -4.14 5.70
CA THR A 46 -5.68 -4.43 5.37
C THR A 46 -5.93 -5.94 5.31
N SER A 47 -5.08 -6.76 5.95
CA SER A 47 -5.18 -8.22 5.95
C SER A 47 -6.38 -8.70 6.78
N GLY A 48 -7.22 -9.56 6.20
CA GLY A 48 -8.48 -9.96 6.83
C GLY A 48 -9.26 -11.07 6.13
N GLY A 49 -8.61 -12.02 5.46
CA GLY A 49 -9.37 -13.11 4.82
C GLY A 49 -8.59 -14.39 4.53
N LEU A 50 -9.08 -15.15 3.54
CA LEU A 50 -8.65 -16.53 3.25
C LEU A 50 -7.38 -16.61 2.38
N ASN A 51 -6.50 -17.57 2.67
CA ASN A 51 -5.28 -17.84 1.90
C ASN A 51 -5.65 -18.33 0.47
N ILE A 52 -5.62 -17.43 -0.52
CA ILE A 52 -6.03 -17.72 -1.91
C ILE A 52 -4.90 -17.51 -2.95
N GLY A 53 -3.64 -17.46 -2.50
CA GLY A 53 -2.48 -17.34 -3.37
C GLY A 53 -1.96 -18.69 -3.86
N ALA A 54 -1.68 -18.81 -5.15
CA ALA A 54 -0.95 -19.95 -5.73
C ALA A 54 0.19 -19.46 -6.65
N GLY A 55 1.29 -20.20 -6.71
CA GLY A 55 2.47 -19.86 -7.52
C GLY A 55 3.20 -18.60 -7.06
N ASN A 56 3.63 -17.75 -7.99
CA ASN A 56 4.20 -16.42 -7.72
C ASN A 56 3.06 -15.41 -7.56
N PRO A 57 2.68 -15.09 -6.31
CA PRO A 57 1.31 -15.23 -5.82
C PRO A 57 0.29 -14.56 -6.74
N ILE A 58 -0.52 -15.40 -7.38
CA ILE A 58 -1.69 -14.99 -8.15
C ILE A 58 -2.93 -15.29 -7.32
N ASN A 59 -3.81 -14.30 -7.21
CA ASN A 59 -5.14 -14.48 -6.65
C ASN A 59 -5.98 -15.31 -7.62
N ILE A 60 -6.37 -16.52 -7.21
CA ILE A 60 -7.10 -17.47 -8.06
C ILE A 60 -8.53 -17.04 -8.41
N ILE A 61 -9.12 -16.10 -7.66
CA ILE A 61 -10.49 -15.62 -7.87
C ILE A 61 -10.52 -14.57 -9.00
N ASN A 62 -9.56 -13.64 -9.00
CA ASN A 62 -9.57 -12.49 -9.91
C ASN A 62 -8.37 -12.43 -10.87
N GLY A 63 -7.42 -13.37 -10.77
CA GLY A 63 -6.23 -13.43 -11.61
C GLY A 63 -5.19 -12.34 -11.31
N ASN A 64 -5.36 -11.54 -10.26
CA ASN A 64 -4.38 -10.50 -9.93
C ASN A 64 -3.09 -11.12 -9.40
N LYS A 65 -1.97 -10.80 -10.05
CA LYS A 65 -0.64 -11.04 -9.53
C LYS A 65 -0.15 -9.84 -8.73
N TYR A 66 0.26 -10.10 -7.49
CA TYR A 66 0.96 -9.13 -6.65
C TYR A 66 2.39 -9.59 -6.36
N GLN A 67 3.34 -8.67 -6.24
CA GLN A 67 4.71 -8.98 -5.83
C GLN A 67 5.34 -7.80 -5.10
N ARG A 68 6.06 -8.08 -4.02
CA ARG A 68 6.82 -7.09 -3.23
C ARG A 68 8.32 -7.37 -3.40
N GLU A 69 9.09 -6.35 -3.72
CA GLU A 69 10.55 -6.41 -3.82
C GLU A 69 11.16 -5.37 -2.87
N THR A 70 12.04 -5.82 -1.98
CA THR A 70 12.78 -4.94 -1.07
C THR A 70 14.17 -4.72 -1.63
N ASP A 71 14.40 -3.56 -2.23
CA ASP A 71 15.71 -3.18 -2.78
C ASP A 71 16.61 -2.62 -1.68
N MET A 72 16.01 -1.93 -0.70
CA MET A 72 16.68 -1.44 0.51
C MET A 72 15.76 -1.60 1.70
N ALA A 73 16.21 -2.33 2.72
CA ALA A 73 15.48 -2.46 3.98
C ALA A 73 15.39 -1.10 4.69
N ALA A 74 14.38 -0.95 5.56
CA ALA A 74 14.22 0.25 6.36
C ALA A 74 15.47 0.51 7.21
N LEU A 75 15.96 1.75 7.16
CA LEU A 75 17.01 2.22 8.06
C LEU A 75 16.54 2.16 9.52
N PRO A 76 17.45 2.06 10.50
CA PRO A 76 17.07 2.11 11.91
C PRO A 76 16.33 3.40 12.27
N GLY A 77 15.32 3.28 13.13
CA GLY A 77 14.52 4.40 13.63
C GLY A 77 13.06 4.39 13.15
N THR A 78 12.23 5.19 13.79
CA THR A 78 10.83 5.36 13.38
C THR A 78 10.79 6.04 12.01
N LEU A 79 10.04 5.46 11.07
CA LEU A 79 9.99 5.94 9.69
C LEU A 79 11.35 5.94 8.98
N GLY A 80 12.23 5.01 9.33
CA GLY A 80 13.45 4.76 8.58
C GLY A 80 13.17 4.59 7.09
N LEU A 81 13.93 5.30 6.26
CA LEU A 81 13.78 5.26 4.81
C LEU A 81 13.98 3.82 4.30
N GLU A 82 13.10 3.37 3.42
CA GLU A 82 13.21 2.10 2.72
C GLU A 82 13.04 2.31 1.21
N ILE A 83 13.47 1.33 0.41
CA ILE A 83 13.13 1.25 -1.00
C ILE A 83 12.48 -0.10 -1.22
N VAL A 84 11.15 -0.07 -1.28
CA VAL A 84 10.32 -1.24 -1.50
C VAL A 84 9.41 -0.96 -2.69
N ARG A 85 9.46 -1.87 -3.66
CA ARG A 85 8.65 -1.86 -4.87
C ARG A 85 7.49 -2.85 -4.73
N HIS A 86 6.32 -2.42 -5.15
CA HIS A 86 5.07 -3.18 -5.17
C HIS A 86 4.61 -3.31 -6.61
N TYR A 87 4.61 -4.53 -7.14
CA TYR A 87 4.00 -4.85 -8.42
C TYR A 87 2.56 -5.31 -8.23
N ASN A 88 1.68 -4.82 -9.09
CA ASN A 88 0.30 -5.23 -9.16
C ASN A 88 -0.16 -5.27 -10.62
N SER A 89 -0.54 -6.46 -11.09
CA SER A 89 -0.92 -6.67 -12.49
C SER A 89 -2.18 -5.91 -12.92
N THR A 90 -3.07 -5.57 -11.98
CA THR A 90 -4.25 -4.75 -12.30
C THR A 90 -3.86 -3.36 -12.79
N PHE A 91 -2.73 -2.83 -12.33
CA PHE A 91 -2.18 -1.54 -12.72
C PHE A 91 -1.15 -1.65 -13.86
N SER A 92 -0.94 -2.84 -14.43
CA SER A 92 0.01 -3.03 -15.52
C SER A 92 -0.60 -2.91 -16.91
N ARG A 93 -1.89 -2.56 -17.02
CA ARG A 93 -2.60 -2.42 -18.30
C ARG A 93 -2.24 -1.10 -19.00
N PRO A 94 -2.34 -1.01 -20.35
CA PRO A 94 -1.95 0.19 -21.10
C PRO A 94 -2.68 1.48 -20.72
N ASN A 95 -3.90 1.37 -20.16
CA ASN A 95 -4.73 2.50 -19.76
C ASN A 95 -4.47 3.00 -18.32
N HIS A 96 -3.53 2.39 -17.59
CA HIS A 96 -3.09 2.87 -16.28
C HIS A 96 -1.85 3.76 -16.40
N SER A 97 -1.70 4.70 -15.46
CA SER A 97 -0.54 5.59 -15.39
C SER A 97 0.76 4.80 -15.21
N THR A 98 1.83 5.25 -15.87
CA THR A 98 3.19 4.86 -15.51
C THR A 98 3.55 5.59 -14.22
N ASN A 99 3.74 4.85 -13.13
CA ASN A 99 4.16 5.38 -11.84
C ASN A 99 5.67 5.66 -11.84
N LEU A 100 6.25 6.10 -10.72
CA LEU A 100 7.66 6.52 -10.64
C LEU A 100 8.65 5.45 -11.11
N VAL A 101 8.34 4.18 -10.86
CA VAL A 101 9.23 3.04 -11.12
C VAL A 101 8.73 2.14 -12.26
N GLY A 102 7.83 2.67 -13.08
CA GLY A 102 7.32 1.97 -14.27
C GLY A 102 5.88 1.45 -14.12
N ARG A 103 5.38 0.87 -15.20
CA ARG A 103 4.00 0.40 -15.29
C ARG A 103 3.76 -0.82 -14.40
N GLY A 104 2.67 -0.79 -13.64
CA GLY A 104 2.32 -1.85 -12.68
C GLY A 104 3.15 -1.87 -11.40
N TRP A 105 4.21 -1.07 -11.31
CA TRP A 105 5.06 -0.94 -10.13
C TRP A 105 4.77 0.34 -9.37
N LYS A 106 4.92 0.32 -8.05
CA LYS A 106 4.84 1.47 -7.16
C LYS A 106 5.87 1.38 -6.05
N LEU A 107 6.37 2.50 -5.55
CA LEU A 107 7.09 2.54 -4.28
C LEU A 107 6.10 2.57 -3.11
N SER A 108 6.53 2.15 -1.92
CA SER A 108 5.71 2.18 -0.69
C SER A 108 5.18 3.56 -0.31
N TYR A 109 5.75 4.62 -0.89
CA TYR A 109 5.35 6.02 -0.69
C TYR A 109 4.34 6.53 -1.73
N GLU A 110 3.90 5.69 -2.68
CA GLU A 110 2.94 6.06 -3.72
C GLU A 110 1.48 5.74 -3.35
N THR A 111 1.13 6.00 -2.08
CA THR A 111 -0.25 6.00 -1.60
C THR A 111 -0.97 7.25 -2.11
N GLN A 112 -2.18 7.08 -2.62
CA GLN A 112 -2.94 8.14 -3.29
C GLN A 112 -4.37 8.19 -2.79
N LEU A 113 -4.90 9.40 -2.68
CA LEU A 113 -6.28 9.65 -2.33
C LEU A 113 -7.06 10.11 -3.56
N HIS A 114 -8.27 9.59 -3.74
CA HIS A 114 -9.19 9.99 -4.79
C HIS A 114 -10.52 10.39 -4.16
N VAL A 115 -11.08 11.51 -4.61
CA VAL A 115 -12.39 11.99 -4.17
C VAL A 115 -13.44 11.62 -5.22
N THR A 116 -14.47 10.87 -4.81
CA THR A 116 -15.56 10.43 -5.69
C THR A 116 -16.90 10.78 -5.04
N GLY A 117 -17.47 11.93 -5.41
CA GLY A 117 -18.72 12.42 -4.82
C GLY A 117 -18.56 12.72 -3.32
N SER A 118 -19.25 11.94 -2.48
CA SER A 118 -19.17 12.02 -1.01
C SER A 118 -18.19 11.02 -0.39
N ALA A 119 -17.55 10.18 -1.19
CA ALA A 119 -16.61 9.16 -0.72
C ALA A 119 -15.17 9.53 -1.07
N PHE A 120 -14.26 9.08 -0.23
CA PHE A 120 -12.82 9.19 -0.41
C PHE A 120 -12.23 7.79 -0.52
N GLN A 121 -11.41 7.57 -1.54
CA GLN A 121 -10.75 6.29 -1.76
C GLN A 121 -9.24 6.47 -1.60
N VAL A 122 -8.67 5.84 -0.60
CA VAL A 122 -7.21 5.70 -0.45
C VAL A 122 -6.80 4.42 -1.18
N ILE A 123 -5.83 4.56 -2.09
CA ILE A 123 -5.20 3.45 -2.81
C ILE A 123 -3.74 3.38 -2.36
N GLN A 124 -3.40 2.32 -1.65
CA GLN A 124 -2.07 2.10 -1.10
C GLN A 124 -1.11 1.56 -2.18
N ALA A 125 0.18 1.55 -1.88
CA ALA A 125 1.21 1.12 -2.83
C ALA A 125 1.02 -0.32 -3.32
N ASP A 126 0.52 -1.19 -2.44
CA ASP A 126 0.25 -2.59 -2.77
C ASP A 126 -1.02 -2.79 -3.61
N GLY A 127 -1.85 -1.75 -3.74
CA GLY A 127 -3.12 -1.74 -4.45
C GLY A 127 -4.34 -1.94 -3.56
N ALA A 128 -4.17 -2.06 -2.24
CA ALA A 128 -5.28 -2.09 -1.31
C ALA A 128 -6.07 -0.79 -1.38
N ARG A 129 -7.39 -0.91 -1.23
CA ARG A 129 -8.34 0.19 -1.38
C ARG A 129 -9.15 0.31 -0.11
N ILE A 130 -9.08 1.48 0.50
CA ILE A 130 -9.85 1.84 1.68
C ILE A 130 -10.80 2.96 1.28
N ILE A 131 -12.08 2.81 1.63
CA ILE A 131 -13.12 3.78 1.31
C ILE A 131 -13.57 4.44 2.60
N PHE A 132 -13.52 5.76 2.64
CA PHE A 132 -14.07 6.59 3.71
C PHE A 132 -15.30 7.31 3.19
N GLU A 133 -16.39 7.22 3.94
CA GLU A 133 -17.63 7.95 3.65
C GLU A 133 -17.70 9.17 4.59
N ARG A 134 -18.14 10.34 4.08
CA ARG A 134 -18.38 11.51 4.94
C ARG A 134 -19.41 11.18 6.01
N ASP A 135 -19.14 11.58 7.24
CA ASP A 135 -20.14 11.55 8.30
C ASP A 135 -21.26 12.55 7.96
N PRO A 136 -22.54 12.13 7.91
CA PRO A 136 -23.66 13.03 7.66
C PRO A 136 -23.78 14.16 8.68
N ASN A 137 -23.33 13.94 9.92
CA ASN A 137 -23.42 14.90 11.02
C ASN A 137 -22.16 15.77 11.15
N ASN A 138 -21.03 15.32 10.60
CA ASN A 138 -19.77 16.07 10.58
C ASN A 138 -19.04 15.88 9.24
N PRO A 139 -19.35 16.69 8.21
CA PRO A 139 -18.79 16.51 6.87
C PRO A 139 -17.26 16.60 6.76
N ALA A 140 -16.59 17.15 7.77
CA ALA A 140 -15.13 17.21 7.84
C ALA A 140 -14.50 15.87 8.27
N LEU A 141 -15.26 15.00 8.94
CA LEU A 141 -14.83 13.68 9.38
C LEU A 141 -15.37 12.61 8.42
N CYS A 142 -14.48 11.73 7.97
CA CYS A 142 -14.84 10.61 7.10
C CYS A 142 -14.35 9.31 7.73
N ALA A 143 -15.22 8.31 7.77
CA ALA A 143 -14.94 7.03 8.42
C ALA A 143 -15.04 5.89 7.40
N SER A 144 -14.17 4.88 7.57
CA SER A 144 -14.31 3.60 6.87
C SER A 144 -15.38 2.74 7.57
N ARG A 145 -15.90 1.74 6.85
CA ARG A 145 -16.77 0.71 7.43
C ARG A 145 -16.05 -0.13 8.48
N ASN A 146 -14.72 -0.26 8.35
CA ASN A 146 -13.87 -0.92 9.32
C ASN A 146 -13.17 0.15 10.18
N PRO A 147 -13.50 0.26 11.49
CA PRO A 147 -12.85 1.22 12.38
C PRO A 147 -11.33 1.05 12.50
N ALA A 148 -10.81 -0.16 12.21
CA ALA A 148 -9.37 -0.41 12.23
C ALA A 148 -8.61 0.37 11.15
N ASP A 149 -9.29 0.78 10.08
CA ASP A 149 -8.71 1.59 9.00
C ASP A 149 -8.50 3.07 9.41
N GLY A 150 -8.95 3.47 10.60
CA GLY A 150 -8.83 4.83 11.11
C GLY A 150 -9.84 5.80 10.51
N HIS A 151 -9.48 7.08 10.45
CA HIS A 151 -10.36 8.15 9.97
C HIS A 151 -9.62 9.13 9.08
N LEU A 152 -10.36 9.73 8.16
CA LEU A 152 -9.87 10.75 7.24
C LEU A 152 -10.52 12.08 7.59
N THR A 153 -9.74 13.15 7.59
CA THR A 153 -10.21 14.52 7.83
C THR A 153 -9.91 15.40 6.62
N GLU A 154 -10.90 16.19 6.20
CA GLU A 154 -10.73 17.25 5.18
C GLU A 154 -10.40 18.57 5.89
N VAL A 155 -9.27 19.18 5.56
CA VAL A 155 -8.78 20.43 6.16
C VAL A 155 -8.66 21.49 5.08
N GLN A 156 -9.23 22.68 5.33
CA GLN A 156 -9.07 23.82 4.45
C GLN A 156 -7.82 24.61 4.87
N THR A 157 -6.82 24.71 3.99
CA THR A 157 -5.59 25.49 4.21
C THR A 157 -5.51 26.66 3.21
N GLY A 158 -4.52 27.53 3.39
CA GLY A 158 -4.21 28.59 2.42
C GLY A 158 -3.78 28.08 1.04
N ARG A 159 -3.46 26.78 0.91
CA ARG A 159 -3.07 26.11 -0.35
C ARG A 159 -4.24 25.38 -1.02
N GLY A 160 -5.41 25.36 -0.38
CA GLY A 160 -6.59 24.64 -0.84
C GLY A 160 -7.03 23.58 0.16
N LYS A 161 -7.76 22.56 -0.33
CA LYS A 161 -8.17 21.42 0.48
C LYS A 161 -7.00 20.46 0.65
N GLU A 162 -6.74 20.05 1.87
CA GLU A 162 -5.79 19.01 2.20
C GLU A 162 -6.53 17.90 2.96
N TYR A 163 -5.96 16.71 2.95
CA TYR A 163 -6.59 15.53 3.57
C TYR A 163 -5.60 14.87 4.50
N VAL A 164 -6.05 14.50 5.69
CA VAL A 164 -5.22 13.81 6.69
C VAL A 164 -5.88 12.49 7.02
N TRP A 165 -5.18 11.39 6.73
CA TRP A 165 -5.59 10.06 7.14
C TRP A 165 -4.84 9.66 8.40
N ARG A 166 -5.58 9.48 9.50
CA ARG A 166 -5.07 9.07 10.80
C ARG A 166 -5.36 7.60 11.03
N TRP A 167 -4.29 6.84 11.23
CA TRP A 167 -4.38 5.42 11.58
C TRP A 167 -4.70 5.27 13.07
N THR A 168 -5.22 4.10 13.45
CA THR A 168 -5.56 3.78 14.85
C THR A 168 -4.34 3.78 15.78
N ASN A 169 -3.14 3.57 15.24
CA ASN A 169 -1.88 3.62 15.98
C ASN A 169 -1.30 5.04 16.14
N GLY A 170 -1.99 6.09 15.63
CA GLY A 170 -1.54 7.49 15.70
C GLY A 170 -0.73 7.98 14.51
N ARG A 171 -0.31 7.11 13.58
CA ARG A 171 0.37 7.54 12.36
C ARG A 171 -0.56 8.40 11.51
N GLU A 172 -0.01 9.45 10.91
CA GLU A 172 -0.75 10.33 9.99
C GLU A 172 -0.14 10.33 8.58
N LEU A 173 -0.99 10.28 7.56
CA LEU A 173 -0.63 10.51 6.17
C LEU A 173 -1.35 11.75 5.66
N SER A 174 -0.60 12.75 5.21
CA SER A 174 -1.17 13.99 4.65
C SER A 174 -1.13 13.98 3.13
N PHE A 175 -2.22 14.40 2.50
CA PHE A 175 -2.38 14.49 1.07
C PHE A 175 -2.69 15.91 0.62
N ASP A 176 -2.15 16.31 -0.51
CA ASP A 176 -2.47 17.61 -1.14
C ASP A 176 -3.87 17.62 -1.78
N ALA A 177 -4.25 18.78 -2.34
CA ALA A 177 -5.53 18.95 -3.04
C ALA A 177 -5.72 18.05 -4.26
N LYS A 178 -4.64 17.44 -4.78
CA LYS A 178 -4.66 16.48 -5.90
C LYS A 178 -4.65 15.03 -5.40
N GLY A 179 -4.68 14.82 -4.08
CA GLY A 179 -4.66 13.50 -3.45
C GLY A 179 -3.28 12.82 -3.49
N LYS A 180 -2.19 13.58 -3.68
CA LYS A 180 -0.83 13.05 -3.59
C LYS A 180 -0.35 13.08 -2.15
N LEU A 181 0.26 11.99 -1.70
CA LEU A 181 0.91 11.93 -0.40
C LEU A 181 2.06 12.94 -0.36
N VAL A 182 2.05 13.80 0.67
CA VAL A 182 3.06 14.84 0.87
C VAL A 182 3.78 14.73 2.22
N GLN A 183 3.20 14.02 3.19
CA GLN A 183 3.80 13.84 4.51
C GLN A 183 3.37 12.53 5.15
N ILE A 184 4.28 11.94 5.93
CA ILE A 184 3.99 10.86 6.86
C ILE A 184 4.51 11.28 8.23
N LEU A 185 3.62 11.29 9.22
CA LEU A 185 3.93 11.61 10.61
C LEU A 185 3.91 10.32 11.43
N ALA A 186 4.94 10.10 12.24
CA ALA A 186 4.94 9.04 13.25
C ALA A 186 3.92 9.36 14.37
N PRO A 187 3.44 8.34 15.11
CA PRO A 187 2.61 8.55 16.30
C PRO A 187 3.23 9.44 17.37
#